data_AF-A0A1F6DDL0-F1
#
_entry.id   AF-A0A1F6DDL0-F1
#
_cell.length_a   1.000
_cell.length_b   1.000
_cell.length_c   1.000
_cell.angle_alpha   90.00
_cell.angle_beta   90.00
_cell.angle_gamma   90.00
#
_symmetry.space_group_name_H-M   'P 1'
#
loop_
_entity.id
_entity.type
_entity.pdbx_description
1 polymer ?
#
loop_
_entity_poly.entity_id
_entity_poly.type
_entity_poly.pdbx_seq_one_letter_code
_entity_poly.pdbx_strand_id
1 'polypeptide(L)'
;MKIPTKNFTKEDCRDMSETLMTVLDTMHEPLHVKRFLFDVLTENELFMISRRLLIASMLTHGVSHDDISSTLKVGYGNIARIQKLLTNGSRSLPIAVAAMNVSAEAKAEKYAKMQPVAPGSLEWFKRMYPLHFLLVPTFRK
;
A
#
# COMPACT_ATOMS: atom_id res chain seq x y z
N MET A 1 -0.66 8.10 -33.91
CA MET A 1 0.30 9.21 -33.75
C MET A 1 1.69 8.60 -33.62
N LYS A 2 2.56 8.74 -34.64
CA LYS A 2 3.93 8.23 -34.56
C LYS A 2 4.74 9.23 -33.72
N ILE A 3 5.13 8.81 -32.53
CA ILE A 3 6.01 9.59 -31.65
C ILE A 3 7.39 9.61 -32.32
N PRO A 4 8.03 10.77 -32.53
CA PRO A 4 9.37 10.82 -33.07
C PRO A 4 10.31 10.16 -32.06
N THR A 5 10.95 9.07 -32.46
CA THR A 5 11.93 8.35 -31.66
C THR A 5 13.23 9.16 -31.62
N LYS A 6 13.27 10.21 -30.81
CA LYS A 6 14.53 10.79 -30.37
C LYS A 6 15.19 9.76 -29.46
N ASN A 7 16.35 9.24 -29.86
CA ASN A 7 17.14 8.36 -29.01
C ASN A 7 17.70 9.21 -27.86
N PHE A 8 17.03 9.17 -26.71
CA PHE A 8 17.54 9.77 -25.48
C PHE A 8 18.82 9.05 -25.05
N THR A 9 19.83 9.82 -24.65
CA THR A 9 21.03 9.23 -24.05
C THR A 9 20.72 8.72 -22.65
N LYS A 10 21.57 7.84 -22.11
CA LYS A 10 21.43 7.37 -20.72
C LYS A 10 21.57 8.51 -19.71
N GLU A 11 22.34 9.53 -20.07
CA GLU A 11 22.56 10.76 -19.30
C GLU A 11 21.28 11.59 -19.24
N ASP A 12 20.63 11.85 -20.39
CA ASP A 12 19.36 12.60 -20.42
C ASP A 12 18.29 11.96 -19.52
N CYS A 13 18.13 10.63 -19.59
CA CYS A 13 17.18 9.90 -18.75
C CYS A 13 17.49 10.02 -17.26
N ARG A 14 18.78 10.07 -16.91
CA ARG A 14 19.22 10.22 -15.52
C ARG A 14 18.90 11.62 -15.02
N ASP A 15 19.24 12.65 -15.77
CA ASP A 15 19.00 14.06 -15.39
C ASP A 15 17.49 14.34 -15.22
N MET A 16 16.66 13.79 -16.11
CA MET A 16 15.21 13.84 -15.98
C MET A 16 14.73 13.15 -14.69
N SER A 17 15.31 12.00 -14.35
CA SER A 17 14.95 11.29 -13.13
C SER A 17 15.39 12.04 -11.86
N GLU A 18 16.58 12.64 -11.85
CA GLU A 18 17.09 13.43 -10.72
C GLU A 18 16.25 14.69 -10.50
N THR A 19 15.80 15.33 -11.57
CA THR A 19 14.87 16.47 -11.50
C THR A 19 13.57 16.06 -10.81
N LEU A 20 12.98 14.91 -11.20
CA LEU A 20 11.76 14.41 -10.57
C LEU A 20 11.97 14.10 -9.08
N MET A 21 13.09 13.47 -8.71
CA MET A 21 13.38 13.16 -7.30
C MET A 21 13.55 14.44 -6.47
N THR A 22 14.24 15.45 -7.00
CA THR A 22 14.40 16.76 -6.35
C THR A 22 13.05 17.42 -6.08
N VAL A 23 12.13 17.37 -7.05
CA VAL A 23 10.77 17.89 -6.91
C VAL A 23 9.99 17.12 -5.83
N LEU A 24 10.13 15.80 -5.76
CA LEU A 24 9.48 15.00 -4.72
C LEU A 24 10.05 15.29 -3.32
N ASP A 25 11.36 15.46 -3.19
CA ASP A 25 12.03 15.74 -1.91
C ASP A 25 11.70 17.14 -1.36
N THR A 26 11.48 18.12 -2.24
CA THR A 26 11.06 19.48 -1.84
C THR A 26 9.61 19.56 -1.37
N MET A 27 8.77 18.58 -1.73
CA MET A 27 7.38 18.54 -1.27
C MET A 27 7.28 17.90 0.11
N HIS A 28 7.21 18.74 1.16
CA HIS A 28 7.13 18.25 2.54
C HIS A 28 5.73 17.76 2.95
N GLU A 29 4.67 18.18 2.26
CA GLU A 29 3.29 17.84 2.64
C GLU A 29 2.79 16.59 1.90
N PRO A 30 2.38 15.52 2.63
CA PRO A 30 1.92 14.27 2.00
C PRO A 30 0.72 14.44 1.06
N LEU A 31 -0.14 15.43 1.34
CA LEU A 31 -1.31 15.71 0.50
C LEU A 31 -0.92 16.25 -0.88
N HIS A 32 0.12 17.09 -0.95
CA HIS A 32 0.63 17.63 -2.21
C HIS A 32 1.29 16.54 -3.05
N VAL A 33 2.10 15.68 -2.43
CA VAL A 33 2.70 14.52 -3.12
C VAL A 33 1.61 13.62 -3.72
N LYS A 34 0.55 13.33 -2.95
CA LYS A 34 -0.57 12.52 -3.44
C LYS A 34 -1.23 13.15 -4.67
N ARG A 35 -1.57 14.44 -4.62
CA ARG A 35 -2.20 15.15 -5.75
C ARG A 35 -1.29 15.19 -6.98
N PHE A 36 -0.02 15.53 -6.78
CA PHE A 36 0.98 15.52 -7.84
C PHE A 36 1.05 14.18 -8.57
N LEU A 37 1.05 13.06 -7.83
CA LEU A 37 1.04 11.73 -8.44
C LEU A 37 -0.21 11.45 -9.28
N PHE A 38 -1.39 11.94 -8.86
CA PHE A 38 -2.62 11.83 -9.65
C PHE A 38 -2.65 12.74 -10.87
N ASP A 39 -1.98 13.89 -10.81
CA ASP A 39 -1.94 14.86 -11.90
C ASP A 39 -0.92 14.47 -12.98
N VAL A 40 0.21 13.87 -12.59
CA VAL A 40 1.30 13.50 -13.50
C VAL A 40 1.14 12.11 -14.09
N LEU A 41 0.69 11.14 -13.29
CA LEU A 41 0.55 9.76 -13.75
C LEU A 41 -0.81 9.55 -14.40
N THR A 42 -0.82 8.80 -15.50
CA THR A 42 -2.07 8.26 -16.02
C THR A 42 -2.63 7.18 -15.09
N GLU A 43 -3.94 6.93 -15.17
CA GLU A 43 -4.60 5.87 -14.40
C GLU A 43 -3.94 4.50 -14.61
N ASN A 44 -3.52 4.21 -15.84
CA ASN A 44 -2.84 2.96 -16.19
C ASN A 44 -1.47 2.85 -15.53
N GLU A 45 -0.66 3.92 -15.53
CA GLU A 45 0.66 3.93 -14.89
C GLU A 45 0.54 3.80 -13.37
N LEU A 46 -0.40 4.54 -12.77
CA LEU A 46 -0.69 4.45 -11.34
C LEU A 46 -1.12 3.03 -10.96
N PHE A 47 -1.99 2.41 -11.75
CA PHE A 47 -2.42 1.04 -11.55
C PHE A 47 -1.26 0.05 -11.69
N MET A 48 -0.37 0.24 -12.68
CA MET A 48 0.81 -0.60 -12.84
C MET A 48 1.77 -0.51 -11.64
N ILE A 49 2.02 0.69 -11.11
CA ILE A 49 2.85 0.89 -9.93
C ILE A 49 2.20 0.22 -8.71
N SER A 50 0.92 0.47 -8.49
CA SER A 50 0.15 -0.11 -7.39
C SER A 50 0.17 -1.64 -7.44
N ARG A 51 0.00 -2.22 -8.63
CA ARG A 51 0.04 -3.66 -8.83
C ARG A 51 1.40 -4.26 -8.52
N ARG A 52 2.50 -3.57 -8.86
CA ARG A 52 3.85 -4.02 -8.49
C ARG A 52 4.06 -4.03 -6.97
N LEU A 53 3.51 -3.04 -6.26
CA LEU A 53 3.56 -3.01 -4.79
C LEU A 53 2.75 -4.16 -4.16
N LEU A 54 1.58 -4.46 -4.72
CA LEU A 54 0.75 -5.60 -4.28
C LEU A 54 1.46 -6.94 -4.50
N ILE A 55 2.09 -7.15 -5.67
CA ILE A 55 2.89 -8.36 -5.92
C ILE A 55 4.01 -8.47 -4.88
N ALA A 56 4.73 -7.37 -4.60
CA ALA A 56 5.78 -7.39 -3.59
C ALA A 56 5.23 -7.80 -2.21
N SER A 57 4.07 -7.28 -1.81
CA SER A 57 3.41 -7.68 -0.56
C SER A 57 3.02 -9.16 -0.57
N MET A 58 2.39 -9.67 -1.62
CA MET A 58 2.02 -11.09 -1.71
C MET A 58 3.25 -12.00 -1.66
N LEU A 59 4.35 -11.62 -2.32
CA LEU A 59 5.61 -12.35 -2.25
C LEU A 59 6.21 -12.34 -0.84
N THR A 60 6.15 -11.22 -0.10
CA THR A 60 6.61 -11.17 1.29
C THR A 60 5.76 -12.02 2.24
N HIS A 61 4.49 -12.26 1.92
CA HIS A 61 3.59 -13.15 2.67
C HIS A 61 3.70 -14.63 2.24
N GLY A 62 4.61 -14.96 1.31
CA GLY A 62 4.83 -16.33 0.87
C GLY A 62 3.75 -16.88 -0.08
N VAL A 63 2.97 -16.01 -0.73
CA VAL A 63 1.96 -16.44 -1.71
C VAL A 63 2.64 -16.99 -2.97
N SER A 64 2.08 -18.06 -3.54
CA SER A 64 2.63 -18.71 -4.73
C SER A 64 2.53 -17.82 -5.97
N HIS A 65 3.41 -18.05 -6.96
CA HIS A 65 3.38 -17.28 -8.21
C HIS A 65 2.07 -17.47 -8.99
N ASP A 66 1.48 -18.66 -8.93
CA ASP A 66 0.24 -19.00 -9.64
C ASP A 66 -0.96 -18.27 -9.03
N ASP A 67 -1.01 -18.18 -7.70
CA ASP A 67 -2.03 -17.44 -6.97
C ASP A 67 -1.92 -15.93 -7.23
N ILE A 68 -0.70 -15.40 -7.27
CA ILE A 68 -0.46 -13.99 -7.62
C ILE A 68 -0.90 -13.71 -9.06
N SER A 69 -0.54 -14.60 -9.98
CA SER A 69 -0.87 -14.50 -11.41
C SER A 69 -2.38 -14.49 -11.63
N SER A 70 -3.11 -15.43 -11.00
CA SER A 70 -4.56 -15.54 -11.12
C SER A 70 -5.30 -14.38 -10.45
N THR A 71 -4.87 -13.96 -9.25
CA THR A 71 -5.51 -12.89 -8.49
C THR A 71 -5.32 -11.52 -9.14
N LEU A 72 -4.08 -11.18 -9.50
CA LEU A 72 -3.74 -9.85 -10.03
C LEU A 72 -3.78 -9.79 -11.57
N LYS A 73 -4.04 -10.91 -12.24
CA LYS A 73 -4.03 -11.05 -13.70
C LYS A 73 -2.74 -10.49 -14.30
N VAL A 74 -1.61 -11.04 -13.86
CA VAL A 74 -0.26 -10.63 -14.28
C VAL A 74 0.55 -11.81 -14.78
N GLY A 75 1.29 -11.60 -15.86
CA GLY A 75 2.23 -12.60 -16.34
C GLY A 75 3.41 -12.83 -15.38
N TYR A 76 3.90 -14.08 -15.36
CA TYR A 76 5.00 -14.53 -14.50
C TYR A 76 6.26 -13.68 -14.61
N GLY A 77 6.55 -13.08 -15.78
CA GLY A 77 7.71 -12.21 -15.96
C GLY A 77 7.72 -10.98 -15.05
N ASN A 78 6.54 -10.40 -14.76
CA ASN A 78 6.44 -9.27 -13.82
C ASN A 78 6.67 -9.72 -12.38
N ILE A 79 6.14 -10.89 -12.00
CA ILE A 79 6.32 -11.49 -10.68
C ILE A 79 7.80 -11.78 -10.44
N ALA A 80 8.45 -12.48 -11.38
CA ALA A 80 9.86 -12.83 -11.31
C ALA A 80 10.76 -11.59 -11.23
N ARG A 81 10.43 -10.51 -11.96
CA ARG A 81 11.19 -9.25 -11.88
C ARG A 81 11.11 -8.63 -10.49
N ILE A 82 9.93 -8.62 -9.87
CA ILE A 82 9.74 -8.07 -8.52
C ILE A 82 10.40 -8.96 -7.48
N GLN A 83 10.26 -10.28 -7.60
CA GLN A 83 10.97 -11.24 -6.75
C GLN A 83 12.48 -11.02 -6.82
N LYS A 84 13.04 -10.88 -8.03
CA LYS A 84 14.46 -10.56 -8.22
C LYS A 84 14.84 -9.23 -7.57
N LEU A 85 14.00 -8.20 -7.66
CA LEU A 85 14.27 -6.92 -6.99
C LEU A 85 14.27 -7.05 -5.45
N LEU A 86 13.37 -7.86 -4.89
CA LEU A 86 13.34 -8.17 -3.46
C LEU A 86 14.60 -8.93 -3.04
N THR A 87 15.00 -9.96 -3.78
CA THR A 87 16.17 -10.79 -3.48
C THR A 87 17.49 -10.04 -3.69
N ASN A 88 17.58 -9.18 -4.70
CA ASN A 88 18.80 -8.44 -5.05
C ASN A 88 19.07 -7.23 -4.12
N GLY A 89 18.37 -7.12 -2.99
CA GLY A 89 18.68 -6.14 -1.95
C GLY A 89 18.09 -4.76 -2.16
N SER A 90 17.00 -4.61 -2.92
CA SER A 90 16.27 -3.34 -2.91
C SER A 90 15.72 -3.07 -1.51
N ARG A 91 16.27 -2.07 -0.80
CA ARG A 91 15.86 -1.73 0.57
C ARG A 91 14.51 -0.99 0.59
N SER A 92 14.19 -0.26 -0.48
CA SER A 92 12.99 0.57 -0.57
C SER A 92 11.69 -0.21 -0.70
N LEU A 93 11.68 -1.31 -1.47
CA LEU A 93 10.47 -2.12 -1.68
C LEU A 93 9.93 -2.73 -0.37
N PRO A 94 10.77 -3.39 0.46
CA PRO A 94 10.33 -3.92 1.75
C PRO A 94 9.80 -2.83 2.69
N ILE A 95 10.44 -1.66 2.72
CA ILE A 95 9.98 -0.52 3.53
C ILE A 95 8.59 -0.06 3.07
N ALA A 96 8.39 0.07 1.75
CA ALA A 96 7.10 0.47 1.20
C ALA A 96 6.00 -0.56 1.49
N VAL A 97 6.32 -1.86 1.41
CA VAL A 97 5.39 -2.95 1.77
C VAL A 97 5.05 -2.92 3.25
N ALA A 98 6.03 -2.71 4.14
CA ALA A 98 5.79 -2.61 5.57
C ALA A 98 4.87 -1.42 5.90
N ALA A 99 5.11 -0.24 5.31
CA ALA A 99 4.24 0.92 5.47
C ALA A 99 2.81 0.66 4.98
N MET A 100 2.66 -0.08 3.88
CA MET A 100 1.36 -0.48 3.36
C MET A 100 0.62 -1.41 4.34
N ASN A 101 1.28 -2.41 4.90
CA ASN A 101 0.67 -3.36 5.82
C ASN A 101 0.22 -2.68 7.13
N VAL A 102 1.03 -1.79 7.69
CA VAL A 102 0.65 -0.96 8.87
C VAL A 102 -0.62 -0.16 8.57
N SER A 103 -0.71 0.42 7.38
CA SER A 103 -1.90 1.17 6.97
C SER A 103 -3.11 0.27 6.76
N ALA A 104 -2.93 -0.99 6.37
CA ALA A 104 -3.98 -1.98 6.19
C ALA A 104 -4.51 -2.50 7.52
N GLU A 105 -3.63 -2.79 8.48
CA GLU A 105 -3.98 -3.18 9.86
C GLU A 105 -4.73 -2.06 10.58
N ALA A 106 -4.24 -0.82 10.49
CA ALA A 106 -4.91 0.34 11.08
C ALA A 106 -6.30 0.59 10.46
N LYS A 107 -6.49 0.25 9.18
CA LYS A 107 -7.80 0.27 8.52
C LYS A 107 -8.68 -0.88 9.03
N ALA A 108 -8.16 -2.10 9.06
CA ALA A 108 -8.86 -3.29 9.53
C ALA A 108 -9.37 -3.13 10.97
N GLU A 109 -8.55 -2.58 11.88
CA GLU A 109 -8.96 -2.28 13.25
C GLU A 109 -10.07 -1.23 13.32
N LYS A 110 -9.99 -0.17 12.53
CA LYS A 110 -11.05 0.85 12.45
C LYS A 110 -12.35 0.23 11.97
N TYR A 111 -12.32 -0.60 10.94
CA TYR A 111 -13.50 -1.31 10.45
C TYR A 111 -14.03 -2.32 11.46
N ALA A 112 -13.16 -3.05 12.17
CA ALA A 112 -13.54 -4.01 13.21
C ALA A 112 -14.28 -3.33 14.38
N LYS A 113 -13.79 -2.17 14.85
CA LYS A 113 -14.46 -1.34 15.87
C LYS A 113 -15.80 -0.75 15.40
N MET A 114 -15.97 -0.62 14.08
CA MET A 114 -17.16 -0.07 13.45
C MET A 114 -18.22 -1.14 13.15
N GLN A 115 -17.87 -2.44 13.23
CA GLN A 115 -18.84 -3.52 13.04
C GLN A 115 -19.93 -3.44 14.12
N PRO A 116 -21.21 -3.67 13.76
CA PRO A 116 -22.28 -3.65 14.73
C PRO A 116 -22.04 -4.75 15.76
N VAL A 117 -21.85 -4.35 17.02
CA VAL A 117 -21.71 -5.26 18.15
C VAL A 117 -22.89 -6.23 18.13
N ALA A 118 -22.62 -7.53 18.10
CA ALA A 118 -23.65 -8.55 17.96
C ALA A 118 -24.75 -8.36 19.03
N PRO A 119 -26.04 -8.36 18.65
CA PRO A 119 -27.14 -8.21 19.61
C PRO A 119 -27.07 -9.35 20.65
N GLY A 120 -27.09 -9.00 21.94
CA GLY A 120 -26.92 -9.94 23.05
C GLY A 120 -25.49 -10.18 23.52
N SER A 121 -24.47 -9.59 22.89
CA SER A 121 -23.09 -9.60 23.40
C SER A 121 -22.95 -8.76 24.68
N LEU A 122 -22.02 -9.13 25.57
CA LEU A 122 -21.66 -8.35 26.75
C LEU A 122 -21.18 -6.94 26.38
N GLU A 123 -20.55 -6.77 25.21
CA GLU A 123 -20.17 -5.46 24.66
C GLU A 123 -21.37 -4.65 24.17
N TRP A 124 -22.42 -5.31 23.67
CA TRP A 124 -23.67 -4.66 23.27
C TRP A 124 -24.40 -4.12 24.50
N PHE A 125 -24.43 -4.90 25.60
CA PHE A 125 -24.94 -4.46 26.89
C PHE A 125 -24.10 -3.33 27.51
N LYS A 126 -22.76 -3.40 27.45
CA LYS A 126 -21.87 -2.32 27.91
C LYS A 126 -22.10 -1.00 27.17
N ARG A 127 -22.35 -1.07 25.86
CA ARG A 127 -22.62 0.11 25.02
C ARG A 127 -24.01 0.71 25.27
N MET A 128 -25.02 -0.13 25.50
CA MET A 128 -26.41 0.31 25.69
C MET A 128 -26.73 0.74 27.12
N TYR A 129 -26.04 0.17 28.12
CA TYR A 129 -26.27 0.43 29.54
C TYR A 129 -24.97 0.76 30.31
N PRO A 130 -24.26 1.84 29.94
CA PRO A 130 -22.96 2.16 30.55
C PRO A 130 -23.04 2.43 32.06
N LEU A 131 -24.17 2.97 32.57
CA LEU A 131 -24.37 3.22 34.00
C LEU A 131 -24.38 1.95 34.86
N HIS A 132 -24.86 0.82 34.34
CA HIS A 132 -24.84 -0.45 35.07
C HIS A 132 -23.42 -0.96 35.31
N PHE A 133 -22.49 -0.62 34.42
CA PHE A 133 -21.06 -0.97 34.56
C PHE A 133 -20.25 0.07 35.33
N LEU A 134 -20.85 1.19 35.73
CA LEU A 134 -20.18 2.27 36.48
C LEU A 134 -20.10 1.97 37.99
N LEU A 135 -21.02 1.12 38.50
CA LEU A 135 -21.09 0.70 39.90
C LEU A 135 -20.53 -0.71 40.15
N VAL A 136 -20.17 -1.44 39.08
CA VAL A 136 -19.52 -2.74 39.20
C VAL A 136 -18.01 -2.50 39.21
N PRO A 137 -17.29 -2.74 40.32
CA PRO A 137 -15.84 -2.69 40.32
C PRO A 137 -15.36 -3.81 39.41
N THR A 138 -14.95 -3.47 38.19
CA THR A 138 -14.27 -4.41 37.31
C THR A 138 -12.97 -4.79 38.01
N PHE A 139 -12.92 -6.01 38.54
CA PHE A 139 -11.75 -6.57 39.18
C PHE A 139 -10.59 -6.54 38.19
N ARG A 140 -9.66 -5.63 38.48
CA ARG A 140 -8.35 -5.51 37.87
C ARG A 140 -7.58 -6.82 38.16
N LYS A 141 -7.24 -7.55 37.10
CA LYS A 141 -6.11 -8.48 37.07
C LYS A 141 -5.27 -8.12 35.86
#